data_AF-A0A8H5JFI1-F1
#
_entry.id   AF-A0A8H5JFI1-F1
#
_cell.length_a   1.000
_cell.length_b   1.000
_cell.length_c   1.000
_cell.angle_alpha   90.00
_cell.angle_beta   90.00
_cell.angle_gamma   90.00
#
_symmetry.space_group_name_H-M   'P 1'
#
loop_
_entity.id
_entity.type
_entity.pdbx_description
1 polymer ?
#
loop_
_entity_poly.entity_id
_entity_poly.type
_entity_poly.pdbx_seq_one_letter_code
_entity_poly.pdbx_strand_id
1 'polypeptide(L)'
;MPQTTSKSFHSLSAEHAGFAKHPRFWTAHHLAVVNCSFQQVESEDKQEYVIPDTEQAQRMTKLASMLARGVRREAKSSGWVAELLLHNRPTPITLIYAPFLFDYGGHRVRLGNSKVTIYGIKHDISIPHADPIIGYYGYSADKERKNMLYVPPGPNGLDNDPIQGICDIRYRQVTPPDWRRDPYFVCLLIDLAQLQVREGLAPQEGTFLARLLVTNVTDLTNAYVYKADIPHQLLDSLDHPTRSIDDFVFPKVNYVVVPFEPYLTFADRVRFQLAGAEYSSSPGPVRSDQVVASEPHGEKRKRDED
;
A
#
# COMPACT_ATOMS: atom_id res chain seq x y z
N MET A 1 40.19 16.32 -11.90
CA MET A 1 39.27 16.42 -10.75
C MET A 1 38.31 15.24 -10.84
N PRO A 2 38.16 14.42 -9.80
CA PRO A 2 37.14 13.39 -9.81
C PRO A 2 35.79 14.10 -9.78
N GLN A 3 35.01 13.99 -10.86
CA GLN A 3 33.63 14.41 -10.84
C GLN A 3 32.93 13.53 -9.81
N THR A 4 32.57 14.10 -8.66
CA THR A 4 31.58 13.50 -7.77
C THR A 4 30.26 13.53 -8.53
N THR A 5 30.00 12.49 -9.32
CA THR A 5 28.71 12.28 -9.96
C THR A 5 27.69 12.11 -8.85
N SER A 6 26.90 13.15 -8.60
CA SER A 6 25.79 13.11 -7.65
C SER A 6 24.88 11.95 -8.01
N LYS A 7 24.59 11.08 -7.04
CA LYS A 7 23.79 9.88 -7.28
C LYS A 7 22.35 10.32 -7.53
N SER A 8 21.74 9.82 -8.59
CA SER A 8 20.36 10.10 -9.03
C SER A 8 19.74 8.85 -9.67
N PHE A 9 18.41 8.75 -9.77
CA PHE A 9 17.78 7.63 -10.48
C PHE A 9 18.17 7.56 -11.96
N HIS A 10 18.42 8.70 -12.58
CA HIS A 10 18.97 8.79 -13.93
C HIS A 10 20.37 8.17 -14.00
N SER A 11 21.30 8.56 -13.09
CA SER A 11 22.64 7.95 -13.05
C SER A 11 22.59 6.45 -12.76
N LEU A 12 21.71 6.00 -11.85
CA LEU A 12 21.50 4.58 -11.58
C LEU A 12 21.02 3.81 -12.82
N SER A 13 20.15 4.43 -13.62
CA SER A 13 19.68 3.85 -14.88
C SER A 13 20.79 3.74 -15.93
N ALA A 14 21.76 4.67 -15.91
CA ALA A 14 22.92 4.66 -16.80
C ALA A 14 24.00 3.66 -16.34
N GLU A 15 24.26 3.57 -15.03
CA GLU A 15 25.28 2.70 -14.43
C GLU A 15 24.84 1.22 -14.37
N HIS A 16 23.55 0.97 -14.13
CA HIS A 16 22.99 -0.36 -13.99
C HIS A 16 22.07 -0.68 -15.17
N ALA A 17 22.64 -1.34 -16.18
CA ALA A 17 21.90 -1.78 -17.36
C ALA A 17 20.66 -2.60 -16.95
N GLY A 18 19.48 -2.04 -17.22
CA GLY A 18 18.21 -2.66 -16.87
C GLY A 18 17.65 -2.30 -15.50
N PHE A 19 18.13 -1.23 -14.84
CA PHE A 19 17.47 -0.65 -13.66
C PHE A 19 16.14 0.05 -14.02
N ALA A 20 16.10 0.76 -15.15
CA ALA A 20 14.90 1.37 -15.69
C ALA A 20 13.97 0.30 -16.32
N LYS A 21 13.28 -0.45 -15.46
CA LYS A 21 12.32 -1.49 -15.85
C LYS A 21 10.94 -1.18 -15.31
N HIS A 22 9.93 -1.70 -16.01
CA HIS A 22 8.56 -1.69 -15.53
C HIS A 22 8.50 -2.31 -14.12
N PRO A 23 7.78 -1.70 -13.15
CA PRO A 23 7.74 -2.12 -11.74
C PRO A 23 7.59 -3.62 -11.47
N ARG A 24 6.72 -4.31 -12.21
CA ARG A 24 6.54 -5.78 -12.11
C ARG A 24 7.79 -6.62 -12.38
N PHE A 25 8.74 -6.09 -13.12
CA PHE A 25 9.99 -6.76 -13.48
C PHE A 25 11.15 -6.31 -12.59
N TRP A 26 10.88 -5.57 -11.51
CA TRP A 26 11.87 -5.33 -10.48
C TRP A 26 12.27 -6.64 -9.80
N THR A 27 13.56 -6.75 -9.53
CA THR A 27 14.22 -7.93 -8.97
C THR A 27 14.98 -7.54 -7.70
N ALA A 28 15.50 -8.52 -6.96
CA ALA A 28 16.31 -8.25 -5.77
C ALA A 28 17.52 -7.34 -6.07
N HIS A 29 18.05 -7.39 -7.30
CA HIS A 29 19.12 -6.49 -7.74
C HIS A 29 18.67 -5.02 -7.72
N HIS A 30 17.45 -4.72 -8.17
CA HIS A 30 16.93 -3.35 -8.17
C HIS A 30 16.86 -2.79 -6.74
N LEU A 31 16.40 -3.62 -5.79
CA LEU A 31 16.36 -3.23 -4.38
C LEU A 31 17.76 -3.04 -3.79
N ALA A 32 18.72 -3.89 -4.14
CA ALA A 32 20.10 -3.77 -3.68
C ALA A 32 20.77 -2.47 -4.15
N VAL A 33 20.53 -2.04 -5.40
CA VAL A 33 21.07 -0.79 -5.96
C VAL A 33 20.64 0.45 -5.17
N VAL A 34 19.39 0.45 -4.69
CA VAL A 34 18.81 1.53 -3.87
C VAL A 34 18.90 1.26 -2.37
N ASN A 35 19.57 0.18 -1.94
CA ASN A 35 19.68 -0.24 -0.55
C ASN A 35 18.32 -0.45 0.17
N CYS A 36 17.31 -0.92 -0.56
CA CYS A 36 16.02 -1.32 -0.03
C CYS A 36 16.07 -2.80 0.40
N SER A 37 15.41 -3.14 1.51
CA SER A 37 15.32 -4.51 2.01
C SER A 37 13.97 -4.81 2.65
N PHE A 38 13.62 -6.08 2.68
CA PHE A 38 12.47 -6.59 3.42
C PHE A 38 12.91 -7.10 4.79
N GLN A 39 12.18 -6.72 5.83
CA GLN A 39 12.39 -7.20 7.18
C GLN A 39 11.08 -7.73 7.75
N GLN A 40 11.07 -8.99 8.16
CA GLN A 40 9.95 -9.52 8.93
C GLN A 40 10.07 -8.99 10.36
N VAL A 41 8.98 -8.46 10.90
CA VAL A 41 8.89 -7.99 12.27
C VAL A 41 7.78 -8.73 13.00
N GLU A 42 7.93 -8.87 14.31
CA GLU A 42 6.88 -9.47 15.14
C GLU A 42 5.67 -8.53 15.24
N SER A 43 4.49 -9.12 15.41
CA SER A 43 3.28 -8.35 15.63
C SER A 43 3.34 -7.73 17.02
N GLU A 44 3.30 -6.40 17.12
CA GLU A 44 3.16 -5.68 18.39
C GLU A 44 1.73 -5.73 18.96
N ASP A 45 0.83 -6.44 18.27
CA ASP A 45 -0.54 -6.65 18.69
C ASP A 45 -0.61 -7.49 19.97
N LYS A 46 -0.77 -6.78 21.09
CA LYS A 46 -1.06 -7.35 22.41
C LYS A 46 -2.49 -7.03 22.85
N GLN A 47 -3.34 -6.60 21.91
CA GLN A 47 -4.65 -6.05 22.25
C GLN A 47 -5.65 -7.20 22.47
N GLU A 48 -6.43 -7.08 23.55
CA GLU A 48 -7.62 -7.91 23.71
C GLU A 48 -8.74 -7.34 22.84
N TYR A 49 -9.14 -8.10 21.82
CA TYR A 49 -10.20 -7.69 20.92
C TYR A 49 -11.56 -7.96 21.54
N VAL A 50 -12.41 -6.93 21.56
CA VAL A 50 -13.80 -7.07 21.97
C VAL A 50 -14.51 -7.99 20.99
N ILE A 51 -15.09 -9.08 21.51
CA ILE A 51 -15.90 -9.97 20.70
C ILE A 51 -17.18 -9.23 20.32
N PRO A 52 -17.46 -9.04 19.01
CA PRO A 52 -18.69 -8.39 18.57
C PRO A 52 -19.92 -9.24 18.92
N ASP A 53 -21.13 -8.70 18.72
CA ASP A 53 -22.35 -9.47 18.92
C ASP A 53 -22.37 -10.78 18.10
N THR A 54 -23.22 -11.73 18.50
CA THR A 54 -23.20 -13.09 17.94
C THR A 54 -23.36 -13.13 16.42
N GLU A 55 -24.15 -12.23 15.82
CA GLU A 55 -24.40 -12.22 14.38
C GLU A 55 -23.19 -11.67 13.62
N GLN A 56 -22.65 -10.53 14.08
CA GLN A 56 -21.46 -9.91 13.51
C GLN A 56 -20.24 -10.83 13.66
N ALA A 57 -20.07 -11.47 14.82
CA ALA A 57 -19.03 -12.46 15.09
C ALA A 57 -19.08 -13.63 14.09
N GLN A 58 -20.27 -14.19 13.84
CA GLN A 58 -20.47 -15.26 12.86
C GLN A 58 -20.16 -14.80 11.44
N ARG A 59 -20.61 -13.59 11.05
CA ARG A 59 -20.36 -13.01 9.73
C ARG A 59 -18.85 -12.81 9.50
N MET A 60 -18.14 -12.22 10.46
CA MET A 60 -16.71 -11.96 10.39
C MET A 60 -15.90 -13.27 10.33
N THR A 61 -16.25 -14.24 11.16
CA THR A 61 -15.66 -15.58 11.14
C THR A 61 -15.83 -16.24 9.78
N LYS A 62 -17.04 -16.19 9.21
CA LYS A 62 -17.33 -16.75 7.90
C LYS A 62 -16.50 -16.07 6.80
N LEU A 63 -16.47 -14.73 6.77
CA LEU A 63 -15.70 -13.96 5.78
C LEU A 63 -14.19 -14.23 5.88
N ALA A 64 -13.63 -14.23 7.09
CA ALA A 64 -12.22 -14.55 7.30
C ALA A 64 -11.90 -15.99 6.89
N SER A 65 -12.79 -16.94 7.17
CA SER A 65 -12.61 -18.34 6.71
C SER A 65 -12.70 -18.47 5.18
N MET A 66 -13.59 -17.71 4.53
CA MET A 66 -13.73 -17.68 3.08
C MET A 66 -12.49 -17.05 2.43
N LEU A 67 -11.96 -15.99 3.02
CA LEU A 67 -10.70 -15.39 2.60
C LEU A 67 -9.53 -16.35 2.81
N ALA A 68 -9.47 -17.07 3.93
CA ALA A 68 -8.42 -18.05 4.19
C ALA A 68 -8.47 -19.21 3.19
N ARG A 69 -9.65 -19.80 2.95
CA ARG A 69 -9.80 -21.04 2.19
C ARG A 69 -10.03 -20.86 0.69
N GLY A 70 -10.56 -19.70 0.28
CA GLY A 70 -10.98 -19.45 -1.09
C GLY A 70 -12.22 -20.26 -1.47
N VAL A 71 -13.28 -19.58 -1.94
CA VAL A 71 -14.52 -20.25 -2.41
C VAL A 71 -14.36 -20.83 -3.82
N ARG A 72 -13.43 -20.28 -4.61
CA ARG A 72 -13.01 -20.79 -5.93
C ARG A 72 -11.50 -20.92 -5.91
N ARG A 73 -10.95 -21.99 -6.51
CA ARG A 73 -9.51 -22.33 -6.52
C ARG A 73 -8.57 -21.23 -7.08
N GLU A 74 -9.09 -20.10 -7.53
CA GLU A 74 -8.34 -19.14 -8.36
C GLU A 74 -8.28 -17.69 -7.83
N ALA A 75 -8.97 -17.31 -6.74
CA ALA A 75 -8.85 -15.94 -6.24
C ALA A 75 -9.27 -15.72 -4.79
N LYS A 76 -8.43 -15.01 -4.04
CA LYS A 76 -8.78 -14.29 -2.81
C LYS A 76 -9.57 -13.03 -3.21
N SER A 77 -10.85 -12.94 -2.84
CA SER A 77 -11.73 -11.85 -3.30
C SER A 77 -11.48 -10.54 -2.56
N SER A 78 -11.28 -9.43 -3.28
CA SER A 78 -11.26 -8.08 -2.71
C SER A 78 -12.58 -7.71 -2.05
N GLY A 79 -13.70 -8.30 -2.48
CA GLY A 79 -15.01 -8.09 -1.84
C GLY A 79 -15.03 -8.59 -0.39
N TRP A 80 -14.41 -9.72 -0.08
CA TRP A 80 -14.34 -10.21 1.31
C TRP A 80 -13.45 -9.32 2.17
N VAL A 81 -12.34 -8.82 1.60
CA VAL A 81 -11.46 -7.89 2.30
C VAL A 81 -12.15 -6.55 2.55
N ALA A 82 -12.89 -6.02 1.58
CA ALA A 82 -13.70 -4.81 1.77
C ALA A 82 -14.69 -4.99 2.92
N GLU A 83 -15.42 -6.11 2.97
CA GLU A 83 -16.32 -6.42 4.09
C GLU A 83 -15.58 -6.50 5.43
N LEU A 84 -14.45 -7.22 5.45
CA LEU A 84 -13.63 -7.39 6.65
C LEU A 84 -13.02 -6.08 7.15
N LEU A 85 -12.71 -5.11 6.28
CA LEU A 85 -12.11 -3.83 6.67
C LEU A 85 -13.18 -2.75 6.98
N LEU A 86 -14.31 -2.72 6.27
CA LEU A 86 -15.26 -1.61 6.30
C LEU A 86 -16.49 -1.81 7.23
N HIS A 87 -16.89 -3.05 7.54
CA HIS A 87 -18.20 -3.29 8.16
C HIS A 87 -18.18 -3.73 9.64
N ASN A 88 -17.02 -3.92 10.26
CA ASN A 88 -16.93 -4.10 11.73
C ASN A 88 -16.94 -2.71 12.39
N ARG A 89 -17.88 -2.42 13.28
CA ARG A 89 -17.95 -1.12 13.97
C ARG A 89 -17.26 -1.15 15.33
N PRO A 90 -16.54 -0.07 15.71
CA PRO A 90 -16.13 1.06 14.87
C PRO A 90 -14.92 0.71 13.97
N THR A 91 -14.91 1.15 12.70
CA THR A 91 -13.73 1.06 11.83
C THR A 91 -13.29 2.44 11.37
N PRO A 92 -11.98 2.74 11.43
CA PRO A 92 -11.40 3.99 10.94
C PRO A 92 -11.18 3.98 9.43
N ILE A 93 -11.27 2.81 8.79
CA ILE A 93 -10.93 2.61 7.38
C ILE A 93 -12.13 2.92 6.49
N THR A 94 -11.87 3.61 5.37
CA THR A 94 -12.82 3.87 4.29
C THR A 94 -12.25 3.44 2.94
N LEU A 95 -13.11 3.22 1.96
CA LEU A 95 -12.73 2.84 0.59
C LEU A 95 -12.42 4.09 -0.24
N ILE A 96 -11.36 4.03 -1.04
CA ILE A 96 -10.97 5.08 -1.99
C ILE A 96 -11.08 4.53 -3.41
N TYR A 97 -11.78 5.26 -4.28
CA TYR A 97 -11.91 4.94 -5.69
C TYR A 97 -10.94 5.77 -6.51
N ALA A 98 -9.75 5.23 -6.76
CA ALA A 98 -8.73 5.92 -7.55
C ALA A 98 -7.99 4.95 -8.48
N PRO A 99 -7.47 5.45 -9.63
CA PRO A 99 -6.63 4.64 -10.50
C PRO A 99 -5.26 4.40 -9.86
N PHE A 100 -4.75 3.18 -10.02
CA PHE A 100 -3.44 2.78 -9.50
C PHE A 100 -2.39 2.86 -10.63
N LEU A 101 -1.52 3.87 -10.55
CA LEU A 101 -0.62 4.30 -11.63
C LEU A 101 0.74 4.67 -11.06
N PHE A 102 1.80 4.00 -11.51
CA PHE A 102 3.15 4.29 -11.07
C PHE A 102 3.74 5.44 -11.88
N ASP A 103 4.13 6.52 -11.21
CA ASP A 103 4.70 7.71 -11.86
C ASP A 103 6.24 7.67 -11.84
N TYR A 104 6.89 7.97 -12.96
CA TYR A 104 8.35 8.10 -13.07
C TYR A 104 8.73 9.06 -14.21
N GLY A 105 9.44 10.14 -13.89
CA GLY A 105 9.93 11.12 -14.88
C GLY A 105 8.81 11.72 -15.73
N GLY A 106 7.66 12.06 -15.13
CA GLY A 106 6.47 12.53 -15.84
C GLY A 106 5.71 11.46 -16.64
N HIS A 107 6.14 10.20 -16.64
CA HIS A 107 5.44 9.10 -17.29
C HIS A 107 4.60 8.30 -16.30
N ARG A 108 3.36 8.01 -16.70
CA ARG A 108 2.45 7.14 -15.92
C ARG A 108 2.47 5.73 -16.47
N VAL A 109 2.95 4.80 -15.67
CA VAL A 109 2.97 3.37 -16.01
C VAL A 109 1.78 2.71 -15.34
N ARG A 110 0.85 2.21 -16.16
CA ARG A 110 -0.22 1.36 -15.64
C ARG A 110 0.39 0.10 -15.07
N LEU A 111 0.19 -0.12 -13.78
CA LEU A 111 0.46 -1.41 -13.14
C LEU A 111 -0.62 -2.42 -13.54
N GLY A 112 -0.89 -2.59 -14.85
CA GLY A 112 -1.78 -3.57 -15.50
C GLY A 112 -3.11 -3.86 -14.81
N ASN A 113 -3.66 -5.06 -14.99
CA ASN A 113 -4.90 -5.50 -14.32
C ASN A 113 -4.69 -5.84 -12.83
N SER A 114 -3.66 -5.28 -12.17
CA SER A 114 -3.46 -5.49 -10.73
C SER A 114 -4.64 -4.88 -10.01
N LYS A 115 -5.49 -5.74 -9.46
CA LYS A 115 -6.68 -5.33 -8.71
C LYS A 115 -6.25 -4.93 -7.31
N VAL A 116 -5.44 -3.88 -7.19
CA VAL A 116 -5.16 -3.27 -5.90
C VAL A 116 -6.42 -2.50 -5.50
N THR A 117 -7.00 -2.85 -4.35
CA THR A 117 -8.13 -2.12 -3.78
C THR A 117 -7.57 -1.11 -2.79
N ILE A 118 -7.96 0.15 -2.90
CA ILE A 118 -7.38 1.25 -2.12
C ILE A 118 -8.32 1.66 -1.01
N TYR A 119 -7.75 1.90 0.16
CA TYR A 119 -8.43 2.35 1.36
C TYR A 119 -7.63 3.49 2.00
N GLY A 120 -8.30 4.30 2.80
CA GLY A 120 -7.67 5.32 3.62
C GLY A 120 -8.33 5.41 4.98
N ILE A 121 -7.90 6.38 5.78
CA ILE A 121 -8.55 6.72 7.03
C ILE A 121 -9.69 7.71 6.78
N LYS A 122 -10.77 7.60 7.54
CA LYS A 122 -11.90 8.54 7.44
C LYS A 122 -11.48 9.93 7.95
N HIS A 123 -11.84 10.96 7.18
CA HIS A 123 -11.51 12.35 7.48
C HIS A 123 -12.11 12.91 8.79
N ASP A 124 -13.17 12.28 9.32
CA ASP A 124 -13.78 12.68 10.59
C ASP A 124 -12.96 12.25 11.81
N ILE A 125 -11.91 11.44 11.61
CA ILE A 125 -10.97 11.01 12.63
C ILE A 125 -9.71 11.87 12.51
N SER A 126 -9.65 12.97 13.27
CA SER A 126 -8.44 13.78 13.37
C SER A 126 -7.56 13.25 14.50
N ILE A 127 -6.47 12.59 14.14
CA ILE A 127 -5.41 12.16 15.06
C ILE A 127 -4.14 12.96 14.71
N PRO A 128 -3.27 13.29 15.68
CA PRO A 128 -2.01 14.01 15.43
C PRO A 128 -0.96 13.24 14.59
N HIS A 129 -1.33 12.14 13.95
CA HIS A 129 -0.45 11.28 13.16
C HIS A 129 -0.85 11.32 11.68
N ALA A 130 0.12 11.07 10.79
CA ALA A 130 -0.15 11.02 9.35
C ALA A 130 -1.08 9.85 9.02
N ASP A 131 -2.13 10.12 8.23
CA ASP A 131 -3.06 9.07 7.84
C ASP A 131 -2.40 8.09 6.84
N PRO A 132 -2.39 6.77 7.15
CA PRO A 132 -1.86 5.79 6.22
C PRO A 132 -2.77 5.60 5.01
N ILE A 133 -2.12 5.46 3.85
CA ILE A 133 -2.75 4.98 2.63
C ILE A 133 -2.61 3.45 2.57
N ILE A 134 -3.72 2.76 2.38
CA ILE A 134 -3.83 1.31 2.51
C ILE A 134 -4.17 0.69 1.16
N GLY A 135 -3.39 -0.29 0.73
CA GLY A 135 -3.71 -1.14 -0.42
C GLY A 135 -4.03 -2.57 -0.01
N TYR A 136 -4.95 -3.22 -0.71
CA TYR A 136 -5.10 -4.67 -0.70
C TYR A 136 -4.66 -5.25 -2.04
N TYR A 137 -3.76 -6.23 -2.02
CA TYR A 137 -3.30 -6.96 -3.19
C TYR A 137 -3.42 -8.48 -2.98
N GLY A 138 -4.31 -9.13 -3.73
CA GLY A 138 -4.29 -10.58 -3.87
C GLY A 138 -3.12 -10.96 -4.78
N TYR A 139 -2.08 -11.59 -4.24
CA TYR A 139 -0.84 -11.88 -4.94
C TYR A 139 -1.10 -12.62 -6.26
N SER A 140 -0.85 -11.93 -7.37
CA SER A 140 -1.00 -12.46 -8.72
C SER A 140 0.17 -12.08 -9.63
N ALA A 141 1.30 -11.67 -9.05
CA ALA A 141 2.44 -11.13 -9.79
C ALA A 141 2.96 -12.11 -10.84
N ASP A 142 2.96 -13.41 -10.54
CA ASP A 142 3.34 -14.46 -11.50
C ASP A 142 2.42 -14.51 -12.72
N LYS A 143 1.10 -14.52 -12.50
CA LYS A 143 0.09 -14.49 -13.57
C LYS A 143 0.23 -13.21 -14.40
N GLU A 144 0.42 -12.08 -13.73
CA GLU A 144 0.59 -10.78 -14.39
C GLU A 144 1.86 -10.70 -15.23
N ARG A 145 3.00 -11.18 -14.71
CA ARG A 145 4.27 -11.26 -15.45
C ARG A 145 4.15 -12.15 -16.68
N LYS A 146 3.53 -13.33 -16.55
CA LYS A 146 3.28 -14.23 -17.68
C LYS A 146 2.41 -13.58 -18.75
N ASN A 147 1.35 -12.87 -18.35
CA ASN A 147 0.50 -12.14 -19.29
C ASN A 147 1.26 -11.02 -20.02
N MET A 148 2.22 -10.36 -19.36
CA MET A 148 3.06 -9.33 -19.99
C MET A 148 4.18 -9.90 -20.88
N LEU A 149 4.57 -11.16 -20.64
CA LEU A 149 5.54 -11.90 -21.45
C LEU A 149 4.84 -12.81 -22.48
N TYR A 150 3.59 -12.51 -22.82
CA TYR A 150 2.81 -13.28 -23.79
C TYR A 150 3.53 -13.37 -25.14
N VAL A 151 3.62 -14.58 -25.67
CA VAL A 151 4.20 -14.87 -26.98
C VAL A 151 3.08 -14.87 -28.01
N PRO A 152 3.09 -13.94 -28.98
CA PRO A 152 2.18 -14.03 -30.11
C PRO A 152 2.43 -15.34 -30.89
N PRO A 153 1.38 -15.98 -31.40
CA PRO A 153 1.55 -17.14 -32.27
C PRO A 153 2.41 -16.77 -33.49
N GLY A 154 3.21 -17.72 -33.96
CA GLY A 154 4.06 -17.57 -35.14
C GLY A 154 3.25 -17.49 -36.44
N PRO A 155 3.94 -17.31 -37.59
CA PRO A 155 3.30 -17.36 -38.90
C PRO A 155 2.46 -18.64 -39.06
N ASN A 156 1.25 -18.52 -39.61
CA ASN A 156 0.27 -19.61 -39.76
C ASN A 156 -0.28 -20.19 -38.45
N GLY A 157 -0.12 -19.50 -37.32
CA GLY A 157 -0.64 -19.98 -36.02
C GLY A 157 0.22 -21.07 -35.39
N LEU A 158 1.45 -21.26 -35.88
CA LEU A 158 2.39 -22.22 -35.31
C LEU A 158 2.96 -21.72 -33.98
N ASP A 159 3.32 -22.65 -33.10
CA ASP A 159 3.98 -22.34 -31.85
C ASP A 159 5.34 -21.68 -32.10
N ASN A 160 5.64 -20.66 -31.31
CA ASN A 160 6.88 -19.90 -31.41
C ASN A 160 7.82 -20.27 -30.25
N ASP A 161 8.21 -21.54 -30.23
CA ASP A 161 9.01 -22.14 -29.15
C ASP A 161 10.29 -21.36 -28.80
N PRO A 162 11.06 -20.81 -29.76
CA PRO A 162 12.23 -20.00 -29.42
C PRO A 162 11.88 -18.75 -28.62
N ILE A 163 10.79 -18.06 -28.98
CA ILE A 163 10.33 -16.88 -28.23
C ILE A 163 9.74 -17.27 -26.88
N GLN A 164 9.03 -18.41 -26.80
CA GLN A 164 8.56 -18.97 -25.54
C GLN A 164 9.73 -19.24 -24.58
N GLY A 165 10.80 -19.86 -25.08
CA GLY A 165 12.02 -20.09 -24.28
C GLY A 165 12.64 -18.79 -23.75
N ILE A 166 12.70 -17.73 -24.56
CA ILE A 166 13.18 -16.41 -24.12
C ILE A 166 12.27 -15.80 -23.05
N CYS A 167 10.95 -15.88 -23.23
CA CYS A 167 9.98 -15.40 -22.25
C CYS A 167 10.07 -16.18 -20.93
N ASP A 168 10.24 -17.49 -20.98
CA ASP A 168 10.42 -18.34 -19.79
C ASP A 168 11.70 -18.00 -19.03
N ILE A 169 12.81 -17.75 -19.74
CA ILE A 169 14.06 -17.29 -19.13
C ILE A 169 13.84 -15.95 -18.42
N ARG A 170 13.22 -14.98 -19.09
CA ARG A 170 12.91 -13.67 -18.50
C ARG A 170 12.00 -13.79 -17.28
N TYR A 171 10.96 -14.63 -17.36
CA TYR A 171 10.05 -14.88 -16.25
C TYR A 171 10.80 -15.44 -15.03
N ARG A 172 11.65 -16.45 -15.21
CA ARG A 172 12.47 -17.02 -14.12
C ARG A 172 13.44 -16.00 -13.51
N GLN A 173 13.95 -15.05 -14.29
CA GLN A 173 14.84 -14.00 -13.79
C GLN A 173 14.13 -12.96 -12.92
N VAL A 174 12.83 -12.73 -13.14
CA VAL A 174 12.05 -11.72 -12.40
C VAL A 174 11.22 -12.31 -11.26
N THR A 175 10.93 -13.61 -11.28
CA THR A 175 10.20 -14.28 -10.20
C THR A 175 11.14 -14.51 -9.02
N PRO A 176 10.84 -13.96 -7.83
CA PRO A 176 11.65 -14.18 -6.65
C PRO A 176 11.52 -15.64 -6.16
N PRO A 177 12.57 -16.22 -5.55
CA PRO A 177 12.47 -17.54 -4.90
C PRO A 177 11.47 -17.56 -3.74
N ASP A 178 11.37 -16.45 -3.01
CA ASP A 178 10.36 -16.24 -1.96
C ASP A 178 9.43 -15.10 -2.37
N TRP A 179 8.19 -15.43 -2.68
CA TRP A 179 7.17 -14.46 -3.10
C TRP A 179 6.90 -13.40 -2.03
N ARG A 180 7.17 -13.67 -0.75
CA ARG A 180 7.00 -12.69 0.35
C ARG A 180 8.02 -11.56 0.28
N ARG A 181 9.07 -11.72 -0.51
CA ARG A 181 10.10 -10.70 -0.76
C ARG A 181 10.07 -10.23 -2.20
N ASP A 182 8.91 -10.32 -2.83
CA ASP A 182 8.73 -9.86 -4.20
C ASP A 182 8.95 -8.34 -4.29
N PRO A 183 9.97 -7.87 -5.04
CA PRO A 183 10.25 -6.45 -5.19
C PRO A 183 9.09 -5.63 -5.73
N TYR A 184 8.13 -6.28 -6.41
CA TYR A 184 6.93 -5.61 -6.87
C TYR A 184 6.15 -4.97 -5.72
N PHE A 185 6.19 -5.53 -4.49
CA PHE A 185 5.54 -4.92 -3.32
C PHE A 185 6.10 -3.54 -2.98
N VAL A 186 7.41 -3.32 -3.17
CA VAL A 186 8.03 -2.01 -2.96
C VAL A 186 7.43 -1.00 -3.93
N CYS A 187 7.26 -1.38 -5.20
CA CYS A 187 6.64 -0.51 -6.19
C CYS A 187 5.17 -0.23 -5.90
N LEU A 188 4.41 -1.21 -5.40
CA LEU A 188 3.02 -1.00 -4.96
C LEU A 188 2.96 0.00 -3.79
N LEU A 189 3.86 -0.12 -2.81
CA LEU A 189 3.94 0.81 -1.68
C LEU A 189 4.32 2.24 -2.12
N ILE A 190 5.23 2.38 -3.08
CA ILE A 190 5.58 3.68 -3.67
C ILE A 190 4.39 4.27 -4.44
N ASP A 191 3.68 3.49 -5.26
CA ASP A 191 2.49 3.97 -5.99
C ASP A 191 1.37 4.39 -5.02
N LEU A 192 1.18 3.68 -3.90
CA LEU A 192 0.27 4.12 -2.84
C LEU A 192 0.65 5.50 -2.29
N ALA A 193 1.93 5.76 -2.04
CA ALA A 193 2.40 7.08 -1.60
C ALA A 193 2.23 8.16 -2.70
N GLN A 194 2.51 7.83 -3.96
CA GLN A 194 2.25 8.72 -5.10
C GLN A 194 0.76 9.04 -5.23
N LEU A 195 -0.12 8.06 -5.00
CA LEU A 195 -1.56 8.25 -5.01
C LEU A 195 -1.99 9.24 -3.93
N GLN A 196 -1.41 9.16 -2.73
CA GLN A 196 -1.70 10.09 -1.64
C GLN A 196 -1.37 11.54 -2.05
N VAL A 197 -0.28 11.77 -2.80
CA VAL A 197 0.04 13.07 -3.40
C VAL A 197 -1.01 13.50 -4.43
N ARG A 198 -1.36 12.61 -5.38
CA ARG A 198 -2.29 12.91 -6.47
C ARG A 198 -3.70 13.29 -5.98
N GLU A 199 -4.17 12.64 -4.93
CA GLU A 199 -5.50 12.88 -4.36
C GLU A 199 -5.51 14.06 -3.37
N GLY A 200 -4.39 14.76 -3.18
CA GLY A 200 -4.31 15.86 -2.20
C GLY A 200 -4.45 15.41 -0.75
N LEU A 201 -4.21 14.12 -0.50
CA LEU A 201 -4.27 13.48 0.82
C LEU A 201 -2.89 13.48 1.51
N ALA A 202 -1.93 14.19 0.92
CA ALA A 202 -0.56 14.26 1.39
C ALA A 202 -0.46 15.00 2.73
N PRO A 203 0.40 14.52 3.66
CA PRO A 203 0.78 15.32 4.82
C PRO A 203 1.49 16.60 4.36
N GLN A 204 1.31 17.70 5.10
CA GLN A 204 1.97 18.97 4.79
C GLN A 204 3.51 18.87 4.90
N GLU A 205 4.00 18.07 5.86
CA GLU A 205 5.42 17.76 6.05
C GLU A 205 5.57 16.31 6.51
N GLY A 206 6.68 15.66 6.15
CA GLY A 206 7.05 14.34 6.67
C GLY A 206 7.07 13.21 5.64
N THR A 207 6.73 12.01 6.10
CA THR A 207 6.76 10.74 5.34
C THR A 207 5.35 10.25 5.04
N PHE A 208 5.15 9.66 3.87
CA PHE A 208 3.90 8.99 3.49
C PHE A 208 3.87 7.59 4.09
N LEU A 209 2.84 7.28 4.87
CA LEU A 209 2.69 5.97 5.50
C LEU A 209 1.96 5.02 4.54
N ALA A 210 2.73 4.26 3.74
CA ALA A 210 2.17 3.27 2.83
C ALA A 210 2.03 1.91 3.53
N ARG A 211 0.85 1.30 3.41
CA ARG A 211 0.51 0.02 4.03
C ARG A 211 -0.14 -0.90 2.99
N LEU A 212 0.30 -2.14 2.91
CA LEU A 212 -0.19 -3.10 1.91
C LEU A 212 -0.58 -4.43 2.57
N LEU A 213 -1.86 -4.76 2.55
CA LEU A 213 -2.36 -6.08 2.88
C LEU A 213 -2.22 -7.00 1.67
N VAL A 214 -1.46 -8.08 1.82
CA VAL A 214 -1.25 -9.10 0.80
C VAL A 214 -1.79 -10.43 1.26
N THR A 215 -2.54 -11.09 0.37
CA THR A 215 -2.91 -12.49 0.55
C THR A 215 -2.45 -13.29 -0.66
N ASN A 216 -2.04 -14.53 -0.47
CA ASN A 216 -1.68 -15.42 -1.57
C ASN A 216 -2.70 -16.57 -1.63
N VAL A 217 -3.16 -16.91 -2.83
CA VAL A 217 -4.09 -18.04 -3.03
C VAL A 217 -3.52 -19.37 -2.54
N THR A 218 -2.19 -19.53 -2.56
CA THR A 218 -1.51 -20.73 -2.07
C THR A 218 -1.29 -20.72 -0.56
N ASP A 219 -1.43 -19.57 0.11
CA ASP A 219 -1.32 -19.46 1.57
C ASP A 219 -2.70 -19.41 2.20
N LEU A 220 -3.06 -20.53 2.85
CA LEU A 220 -4.33 -20.69 3.54
C LEU A 220 -4.24 -20.34 5.03
N THR A 221 -3.04 -20.04 5.51
CA THR A 221 -2.74 -19.89 6.94
C THR A 221 -2.53 -18.43 7.33
N ASN A 222 -1.95 -17.63 6.44
CA ASN A 222 -1.54 -16.27 6.78
C ASN A 222 -1.95 -15.24 5.72
N ALA A 223 -2.21 -14.03 6.21
CA ALA A 223 -2.13 -12.79 5.47
C ALA A 223 -0.85 -12.04 5.88
N TYR A 224 -0.43 -11.07 5.07
CA TYR A 224 0.80 -10.34 5.27
C TYR A 224 0.53 -8.84 5.17
N VAL A 225 0.99 -8.07 6.15
CA VAL A 225 0.87 -6.62 6.14
C VAL A 225 2.26 -6.02 5.97
N TYR A 226 2.50 -5.39 4.82
CA TYR A 226 3.74 -4.68 4.52
C TYR A 226 3.57 -3.19 4.88
N LYS A 227 4.62 -2.60 5.45
CA LYS A 227 4.68 -1.21 5.89
C LYS A 227 5.95 -0.57 5.37
N ALA A 228 5.81 0.60 4.74
CA ALA A 228 6.93 1.43 4.34
C ALA A 228 6.57 2.89 4.57
N ASP A 229 7.50 3.62 5.17
CA ASP A 229 7.37 5.06 5.39
C ASP A 229 8.20 5.74 4.30
N ILE A 230 7.50 6.29 3.32
CA ILE A 230 8.08 6.78 2.07
C ILE A 230 8.43 8.28 2.24
N PRO A 231 9.70 8.68 2.13
CA PRO A 231 10.06 10.10 2.23
C PRO A 231 9.58 10.88 1.01
N HIS A 232 9.17 12.14 1.20
CA HIS A 232 8.75 12.99 0.08
C HIS A 232 9.87 13.17 -0.96
N GLN A 233 11.12 13.25 -0.51
CA GLN A 233 12.30 13.37 -1.37
C GLN A 233 12.42 12.19 -2.35
N LEU A 234 11.99 10.99 -1.95
CA LEU A 234 11.95 9.84 -2.85
C LEU A 234 10.93 10.07 -3.97
N LEU A 235 9.73 10.55 -3.64
CA LEU A 235 8.72 10.83 -4.65
C LEU A 235 9.16 11.96 -5.60
N ASP A 236 9.77 13.02 -5.05
CA ASP A 236 10.33 14.12 -5.85
C ASP A 236 11.42 13.63 -6.81
N SER A 237 12.31 12.74 -6.35
CA SER A 237 13.36 12.14 -7.18
C SER A 237 12.79 11.18 -8.24
N LEU A 238 11.65 10.52 -7.98
CA LEU A 238 10.99 9.70 -9.01
C LEU A 238 10.33 10.58 -10.08
N ASP A 239 9.76 11.74 -9.70
CA ASP A 239 9.19 12.70 -10.66
C ASP A 239 10.28 13.44 -11.44
N HIS A 240 11.42 13.72 -10.80
CA HIS A 240 12.60 14.34 -11.39
C HIS A 240 13.83 13.42 -11.28
N PRO A 241 14.00 12.42 -12.18
CA PRO A 241 15.05 11.40 -12.06
C PRO A 241 16.50 11.91 -12.04
N THR A 242 16.74 13.16 -12.44
CA THR A 242 18.05 13.82 -12.40
C THR A 242 18.37 14.47 -11.04
N ARG A 243 17.37 14.61 -10.15
CA ARG A 243 17.54 15.07 -8.77
C ARG A 243 18.44 14.11 -8.01
N SER A 244 19.31 14.67 -7.17
CA SER A 244 20.14 13.87 -6.27
C SER A 244 19.26 13.01 -5.35
N ILE A 245 19.75 11.82 -4.99
CA ILE A 245 19.12 10.92 -4.01
C ILE A 245 19.96 10.80 -2.73
N ASP A 246 20.94 11.70 -2.54
CA ASP A 246 21.85 11.67 -1.38
C ASP A 246 21.22 12.29 -0.12
N ASP A 247 20.06 12.95 -0.26
CA ASP A 247 19.37 13.68 0.81
C ASP A 247 18.28 12.87 1.52
N PHE A 248 18.10 11.59 1.16
CA PHE A 248 17.21 10.67 1.86
C PHE A 248 17.74 9.23 1.86
N VAL A 249 17.17 8.41 2.74
CA VAL A 249 17.43 6.97 2.77
C VAL A 249 16.25 6.26 2.14
N PHE A 250 16.51 5.35 1.20
CA PHE A 250 15.45 4.56 0.59
C PHE A 250 14.74 3.72 1.67
N PRO A 251 13.40 3.64 1.66
CA PRO A 251 12.64 3.02 2.73
C PRO A 251 12.96 1.53 2.87
N LYS A 252 13.02 1.07 4.12
CA LYS A 252 12.93 -0.35 4.44
C LYS A 252 11.46 -0.77 4.40
N VAL A 253 11.21 -2.00 3.94
CA VAL A 253 9.86 -2.57 3.96
C VAL A 253 9.76 -3.58 5.09
N ASN A 254 9.05 -3.20 6.14
CA ASN A 254 8.74 -4.11 7.23
C ASN A 254 7.49 -4.90 6.87
N TYR A 255 7.41 -6.16 7.29
CA TYR A 255 6.15 -6.90 7.17
C TYR A 255 5.86 -7.78 8.38
N VAL A 256 4.57 -7.85 8.70
CA VAL A 256 4.02 -8.68 9.77
C VAL A 256 3.21 -9.80 9.16
N VAL A 257 3.38 -11.00 9.69
CA VAL A 257 2.55 -12.16 9.35
C VAL A 257 1.34 -12.16 10.27
N VAL A 258 0.14 -12.13 9.70
CA VAL A 258 -1.12 -12.16 10.44
C VAL A 258 -1.82 -13.49 10.15
N PRO A 259 -1.82 -14.44 11.11
CA PRO A 259 -2.54 -15.69 10.94
C PRO A 259 -4.02 -15.45 10.71
N PHE A 260 -4.65 -16.22 9.82
CA PHE A 260 -6.10 -16.14 9.63
C PHE A 260 -6.87 -16.61 10.87
N GLU A 261 -6.36 -17.63 11.56
CA GLU A 261 -6.94 -18.10 12.81
C GLU A 261 -6.38 -17.33 14.01
N PRO A 262 -7.20 -17.03 15.03
CA PRO A 262 -8.66 -17.20 15.08
C PRO A 262 -9.39 -16.28 14.10
N TYR A 263 -10.33 -16.83 13.33
CA TYR A 263 -11.07 -16.10 12.29
C TYR A 263 -11.91 -14.96 12.86
N LEU A 264 -12.42 -15.13 14.09
CA LEU A 264 -13.26 -14.15 14.76
C LEU A 264 -12.57 -12.80 14.91
N THR A 265 -11.30 -12.80 15.31
CA THR A 265 -10.52 -11.58 15.59
C THR A 265 -9.60 -11.19 14.44
N PHE A 266 -9.61 -11.94 13.33
CA PHE A 266 -8.72 -11.71 12.18
C PHE A 266 -8.81 -10.29 11.64
N ALA A 267 -10.03 -9.77 11.45
CA ALA A 267 -10.21 -8.45 10.88
C ALA A 267 -9.62 -7.35 11.74
N ASP A 268 -9.77 -7.46 13.06
CA ASP A 268 -9.27 -6.44 13.98
C ASP A 268 -7.76 -6.49 14.09
N ARG A 269 -7.16 -7.70 14.10
CA ARG A 269 -5.70 -7.88 13.94
C ARG A 269 -5.17 -7.22 12.68
N VAL A 270 -5.84 -7.42 11.55
CA VAL A 270 -5.41 -6.81 10.28
C VAL A 270 -5.58 -5.28 10.31
N ARG A 271 -6.69 -4.76 10.84
CA ARG A 271 -6.91 -3.32 10.97
C ARG A 271 -5.88 -2.67 11.86
N PHE A 272 -5.58 -3.26 13.02
CA PHE A 272 -4.54 -2.80 13.93
C PHE A 272 -3.21 -2.67 13.20
N GLN A 273 -2.85 -3.69 12.41
CA GLN A 273 -1.60 -3.66 11.65
C GLN A 273 -1.58 -2.63 10.51
N LEU A 274 -2.73 -2.34 9.90
CA LEU A 274 -2.83 -1.39 8.78
C LEU A 274 -2.94 0.06 9.24
N ALA A 275 -3.83 0.36 10.18
CA ALA A 275 -4.11 1.72 10.63
C ALA A 275 -3.20 2.15 11.78
N GLY A 276 -2.93 1.27 12.74
CA GLY A 276 -2.21 1.60 13.97
C GLY A 276 -3.06 1.42 15.24
N ALA A 277 -2.39 1.42 16.39
CA ALA A 277 -3.04 1.26 17.70
C ALA A 277 -3.91 2.49 18.05
N GLU A 278 -3.47 3.67 17.59
CA GLU A 278 -4.13 4.96 17.76
C GLU A 278 -5.53 4.99 17.12
N TYR A 279 -5.77 4.20 16.07
CA TYR A 279 -7.08 4.07 15.43
C TYR A 279 -7.90 2.88 15.95
N SER A 280 -7.33 2.09 16.87
CA SER A 280 -7.96 0.92 17.49
C SER A 280 -8.66 1.25 18.81
N SER A 281 -8.48 2.48 19.31
CA SER A 281 -9.19 3.02 20.46
C SER A 281 -10.44 3.77 19.99
N SER A 282 -11.60 3.54 20.61
CA SER A 282 -12.76 4.39 20.36
C SER A 282 -12.35 5.85 20.58
N PRO A 283 -12.58 6.77 19.62
CA PRO A 283 -12.42 8.18 19.93
C PRO A 283 -13.34 8.46 21.11
N GLY A 284 -12.76 8.90 22.23
CA GLY A 284 -13.54 9.51 23.30
C GLY A 284 -14.37 10.64 22.66
N PRO A 285 -15.57 10.94 23.18
CA PRO A 285 -16.36 12.05 22.66
C PRO A 285 -15.47 13.29 22.60
N VAL A 286 -15.32 13.85 21.40
CA VAL A 286 -14.66 15.13 21.19
C VAL A 286 -15.30 16.11 22.16
N ARG A 287 -14.52 16.60 23.13
CA ARG A 287 -14.95 17.70 23.98
C ARG A 287 -15.14 18.90 23.07
N SER A 288 -16.38 19.18 22.73
CA SER A 288 -16.82 20.41 22.09
C SER A 288 -16.70 21.59 23.06
N ASP A 289 -15.48 21.91 23.51
CA ASP A 289 -15.21 23.08 24.35
C ASP A 289 -14.06 23.88 23.74
N GLN A 290 -14.27 24.36 22.51
CA GLN A 290 -13.70 25.62 22.04
C GLN A 290 -14.77 26.36 21.24
N VAL A 291 -15.84 26.76 21.93
CA VAL A 291 -16.60 27.93 21.51
C VAL A 291 -15.72 29.13 21.81
N VAL A 292 -15.10 29.67 20.76
CA VAL A 292 -14.49 30.99 20.77
C VAL A 292 -15.52 31.96 21.34
N ALA A 293 -15.21 32.57 22.48
CA ALA A 293 -16.02 33.63 23.06
C ALA A 293 -16.02 34.81 22.08
N SER A 294 -17.10 34.94 21.32
CA SER A 294 -17.41 36.14 20.55
C SER A 294 -17.57 37.31 21.52
N GLU A 295 -16.74 38.33 21.38
CA GLU A 295 -16.88 39.58 22.13
C GLU A 295 -18.27 40.20 21.90
N PRO A 296 -18.95 40.72 22.94
CA PRO A 296 -20.25 41.35 22.79
C PRO A 296 -20.12 42.69 22.07
N HIS A 297 -20.86 42.78 20.96
CA HIS A 297 -21.13 43.96 20.16
C HIS A 297 -21.60 45.13 21.03
N GLY A 298 -20.85 46.23 21.00
CA GLY A 298 -21.14 47.47 21.74
C GLY A 298 -22.51 48.05 21.40
N GLU A 299 -23.30 48.25 22.45
CA GLU A 299 -24.65 48.78 22.41
C GLU A 299 -24.65 50.28 22.04
N LYS A 300 -25.56 50.65 21.13
CA LYS A 300 -25.76 52.02 20.64
C LYS A 300 -26.25 52.94 21.78
N ARG A 301 -25.53 54.03 22.00
CA ARG A 301 -25.98 55.16 22.84
C ARG A 301 -27.26 55.77 22.28
N LYS A 302 -28.26 55.93 23.16
CA LYS A 302 -29.43 56.78 22.92
C LYS A 302 -29.03 58.26 23.05
N ARG A 303 -29.77 59.04 22.27
CA ARG A 303 -29.74 60.48 21.98
C ARG A 303 -30.13 61.30 23.22
N ASP A 304 -29.40 62.39 23.47
CA ASP A 304 -29.95 63.58 24.12
C ASP A 304 -30.25 64.62 23.01
N GLU A 305 -31.45 65.19 23.06
CA GLU A 305 -31.92 66.26 22.21
C GLU A 305 -31.66 67.60 22.90
N ASP A 306 -31.07 68.54 22.17
CA ASP A 306 -31.28 69.99 22.25
C ASP A 306 -31.38 70.51 20.81
#